data_AF-A0A2V8M0B4-F1
#
_entry.id   AF-A0A2V8M0B4-F1
#
_cell.length_a   1.000
_cell.length_b   1.000
_cell.length_c   1.000
_cell.angle_alpha   90.00
_cell.angle_beta   90.00
_cell.angle_gamma   90.00
#
_symmetry.space_group_name_H-M   'P 1'
#
loop_
_entity.id
_entity.type
_entity.pdbx_description
1 polymer ?
#
loop_
_entity_poly.entity_id
_entity_poly.type
_entity_poly.pdbx_seq_one_letter_code
_entity_poly.pdbx_strand_id
1 'polypeptide(L)'
;MIFDKLPNAYRESFHFQEFPVEAFVHDPETLNYFLFEVDRPTGIPSLAQMILEGIELPGPNEVSQSLKQLAASVMESGPPVLSNEEVLKLRYNLTSLVDDVRQPRSRDELLASGAELYEALADYYFRSNNRWSAKGKAVPRILKLADADLCSRFCNSFDELFSNGQSGRVIALVEELLETNGGFLFDGHRLEAPLGHRKPLKH
;
A
#
# COMPACT_ATOMS: atom_id res chain seq x y z
N MET A 1 20.71 -8.58 -3.40
CA MET A 1 21.81 -9.32 -4.06
C MET A 1 21.22 -10.18 -5.15
N ILE A 2 21.90 -10.25 -6.30
CA ILE A 2 21.46 -11.03 -7.45
C ILE A 2 22.50 -12.11 -7.72
N PHE A 3 22.04 -13.35 -7.88
CA PHE A 3 22.82 -14.51 -8.28
C PHE A 3 22.35 -15.01 -9.64
N ASP A 4 23.20 -15.72 -10.38
CA ASP A 4 22.81 -16.30 -11.67
C ASP A 4 21.68 -17.34 -11.51
N LYS A 5 21.76 -18.14 -10.46
CA LYS A 5 20.73 -19.12 -10.09
C LYS A 5 20.76 -19.41 -8.59
N LEU A 6 19.59 -19.60 -7.99
CA LEU A 6 19.45 -20.02 -6.60
C LEU A 6 18.41 -21.15 -6.47
N PRO A 7 18.50 -22.01 -5.45
CA PRO A 7 17.43 -22.96 -5.16
C PRO A 7 16.12 -22.28 -4.76
N ASN A 8 16.21 -21.18 -3.99
CA ASN A 8 15.07 -20.36 -3.56
C ASN A 8 15.54 -18.92 -3.36
N ALA A 9 14.67 -17.94 -3.62
CA ALA A 9 14.85 -16.59 -3.13
C ALA A 9 14.65 -16.54 -1.61
N TYR A 10 15.37 -15.65 -0.95
CA TYR A 10 15.25 -15.49 0.50
C TYR A 10 15.53 -14.06 0.93
N ARG A 11 15.05 -13.75 2.13
CA ARG A 11 15.37 -12.53 2.84
C ARG A 11 16.08 -12.89 4.13
N GLU A 12 17.17 -12.19 4.42
CA GLU A 12 17.93 -12.37 5.64
C GLU A 12 18.19 -11.03 6.32
N SER A 13 18.15 -11.01 7.65
CA SER A 13 18.51 -9.85 8.45
C SER A 13 19.70 -10.22 9.33
N PHE A 14 20.79 -9.45 9.26
CA PHE A 14 22.01 -9.68 10.02
C PHE A 14 22.68 -8.36 10.41
N HIS A 15 23.62 -8.40 11.35
CA HIS A 15 24.43 -7.23 11.69
C HIS A 15 25.80 -7.33 11.02
N PHE A 16 26.25 -6.25 10.39
CA PHE A 16 27.61 -6.11 9.86
C PHE A 16 28.27 -4.89 10.49
N GLN A 17 29.32 -5.11 11.29
CA GLN A 17 30.02 -4.03 12.01
C GLN A 17 29.05 -3.09 12.76
N GLU A 18 28.15 -3.67 13.56
CA GLU A 18 27.06 -3.00 14.31
C GLU A 18 25.92 -2.39 13.48
N PHE A 19 26.00 -2.41 12.15
CA PHE A 19 24.90 -1.94 11.30
C PHE A 19 23.91 -3.07 11.02
N PRO A 20 22.60 -2.87 11.25
CA PRO A 20 21.58 -3.81 10.79
C PRO A 20 21.49 -3.76 9.26
N VAL A 21 21.56 -4.93 8.64
CA VAL A 21 21.46 -5.13 7.19
C VAL A 21 20.29 -6.07 6.91
N GLU A 22 19.44 -5.70 5.96
CA GLU A 22 18.42 -6.57 5.39
C GLU A 22 18.81 -6.88 3.93
N ALA A 23 19.07 -8.15 3.65
CA ALA A 23 19.42 -8.64 2.34
C ALA A 23 18.23 -9.32 1.68
N PHE A 24 17.85 -8.83 0.50
CA PHE A 24 16.89 -9.48 -0.40
C PHE A 24 17.70 -10.18 -1.49
N VAL A 25 17.62 -11.51 -1.52
CA VAL A 25 18.47 -12.35 -2.35
C VAL A 25 17.64 -13.08 -3.38
N HIS A 26 17.93 -12.80 -4.65
CA HIS A 26 17.18 -13.30 -5.80
C HIS A 26 18.12 -13.79 -6.90
N ASP A 27 17.56 -14.60 -7.78
CA ASP A 27 18.02 -14.74 -9.17
C ASP A 27 17.03 -14.02 -10.10
N PRO A 28 17.31 -13.86 -11.41
CA PRO A 28 16.42 -13.12 -12.30
C PRO A 28 14.98 -13.66 -12.38
N GLU A 29 14.80 -14.99 -12.31
CA GLU A 29 13.48 -15.64 -12.41
C GLU A 29 12.63 -15.37 -11.16
N THR A 30 13.22 -15.56 -9.98
CA THR A 30 12.55 -15.27 -8.72
C THR A 30 12.30 -13.78 -8.58
N LEU A 31 13.22 -12.91 -9.01
CA LEU A 31 12.98 -11.47 -9.02
C LEU A 31 11.78 -11.10 -9.89
N ASN A 32 11.70 -11.66 -11.10
CA ASN A 32 10.58 -11.46 -12.00
C ASN A 32 9.24 -11.87 -11.34
N TYR A 33 9.20 -13.04 -10.69
CA TYR A 33 8.02 -13.48 -9.95
C TYR A 33 7.61 -12.48 -8.87
N PHE A 34 8.54 -12.01 -8.03
CA PHE A 34 8.21 -11.06 -6.98
C PHE A 34 7.74 -9.70 -7.53
N LEU A 35 8.33 -9.21 -8.62
CA LEU A 35 7.91 -7.95 -9.23
C LEU A 35 6.48 -8.03 -9.79
N PHE A 36 6.12 -9.11 -10.51
CA PHE A 36 4.85 -9.20 -11.22
C PHE A 36 3.72 -9.88 -10.46
N GLU A 37 4.02 -10.89 -9.67
CA GLU A 37 3.01 -11.74 -9.00
C GLU A 37 2.87 -11.44 -7.51
N VAL A 38 3.84 -10.76 -6.90
CA VAL A 38 3.81 -10.41 -5.47
C VAL A 38 3.58 -8.92 -5.26
N ASP A 39 4.51 -8.06 -5.71
CA ASP A 39 4.44 -6.62 -5.46
C ASP A 39 3.35 -5.94 -6.30
N ARG A 40 3.35 -6.20 -7.62
CA ARG A 40 2.42 -5.52 -8.54
C ARG A 40 0.94 -5.66 -8.15
N PRO A 41 0.41 -6.84 -7.78
CA PRO A 41 -1.00 -6.97 -7.36
C PRO A 41 -1.35 -6.18 -6.10
N THR A 42 -0.39 -6.00 -5.17
CA THR A 42 -0.59 -5.15 -3.98
C THR A 42 -0.66 -3.67 -4.33
N GLY A 43 -0.17 -3.30 -5.51
CA GLY A 43 -0.05 -1.92 -5.96
C GLY A 43 1.06 -1.14 -5.26
N ILE A 44 2.00 -1.81 -4.58
CA ILE A 44 3.12 -1.17 -3.88
C ILE A 44 4.42 -1.73 -4.46
N PRO A 45 5.18 -0.95 -5.24
CA PRO A 45 6.30 -1.46 -6.03
C PRO A 45 7.61 -1.39 -5.26
N SER A 46 7.66 -1.95 -4.05
CA SER A 46 8.81 -1.80 -3.13
C SER A 46 10.10 -2.32 -3.77
N LEU A 47 10.08 -3.54 -4.32
CA LEU A 47 11.27 -4.16 -4.89
C LEU A 47 11.71 -3.46 -6.18
N ALA A 48 10.77 -3.05 -7.03
CA ALA A 48 11.07 -2.29 -8.25
C ALA A 48 11.74 -0.94 -7.93
N GLN A 49 11.21 -0.19 -6.96
CA GLN A 49 11.81 1.07 -6.50
C GLN A 49 13.22 0.84 -5.95
N MET A 50 13.42 -0.18 -5.10
CA MET A 50 14.73 -0.52 -4.56
C MET A 50 15.76 -0.82 -5.66
N ILE A 51 15.38 -1.51 -6.74
CA ILE A 51 16.28 -1.80 -7.86
C ILE A 51 16.63 -0.52 -8.62
N LEU A 52 15.65 0.33 -8.90
CA LEU A 52 15.84 1.57 -9.66
C LEU A 52 16.72 2.58 -8.90
N GLU A 53 16.43 2.79 -7.62
CA GLU A 53 17.17 3.70 -6.75
C GLU A 53 18.50 3.10 -6.24
N GLY A 54 18.65 1.78 -6.32
CA GLY A 54 19.82 1.06 -5.82
C GLY A 54 21.12 1.42 -6.56
N ILE A 55 22.21 1.46 -5.79
CA ILE A 55 23.57 1.66 -6.30
C ILE A 55 24.17 0.29 -6.64
N GLU A 56 24.72 0.17 -7.84
CA GLU A 56 25.35 -1.05 -8.34
C GLU A 56 26.79 -1.19 -7.82
N LEU A 57 27.14 -2.37 -7.32
CA LEU A 57 28.48 -2.67 -6.79
C LEU A 57 29.01 -3.97 -7.42
N PRO A 58 30.29 -4.03 -7.86
CA PRO A 58 31.30 -2.96 -7.86
C PRO A 58 31.05 -1.84 -8.89
N GLY A 59 30.07 -2.03 -9.76
CA GLY A 59 29.61 -1.05 -10.75
C GLY A 59 28.57 -1.68 -11.68
N PRO A 60 28.01 -0.90 -12.62
CA PRO A 60 27.03 -1.41 -13.57
C PRO A 60 27.60 -2.52 -14.46
N ASN A 61 26.79 -3.53 -14.73
CA ASN A 61 27.07 -4.62 -15.66
C ASN A 61 25.79 -5.02 -16.42
N GLU A 62 25.90 -5.96 -17.36
CA GLU A 62 24.77 -6.36 -18.22
C GLU A 62 23.57 -6.89 -17.40
N VAL A 63 23.82 -7.69 -16.37
CA VAL A 63 22.77 -8.22 -15.49
C VAL A 63 22.09 -7.08 -14.74
N SER A 64 22.84 -6.20 -14.09
CA SER A 64 22.24 -5.11 -13.31
C SER A 64 21.49 -4.11 -14.19
N GLN A 65 21.97 -3.84 -15.41
CA GLN A 65 21.26 -3.03 -16.40
C GLN A 65 19.96 -3.68 -16.85
N SER A 66 19.96 -4.97 -17.20
CA SER A 66 18.74 -5.69 -17.60
C SER A 66 17.70 -5.73 -16.47
N LEU A 67 18.13 -5.89 -15.21
CA LEU A 67 17.20 -5.88 -14.08
C LEU A 67 16.66 -4.48 -13.76
N LYS A 68 17.46 -3.41 -13.93
CA LYS A 68 16.95 -2.03 -13.86
C LYS A 68 15.95 -1.76 -14.98
N GLN A 69 16.16 -2.26 -16.19
CA GLN A 69 15.20 -2.18 -17.29
C GLN A 69 13.91 -2.95 -16.98
N LEU A 70 14.01 -4.15 -16.39
CA LEU A 70 12.85 -4.92 -15.93
C LEU A 70 12.06 -4.17 -14.84
N ALA A 71 12.74 -3.60 -13.85
CA ALA A 71 12.08 -2.81 -12.82
C ALA A 71 11.43 -1.54 -13.40
N ALA A 72 12.06 -0.87 -14.36
CA ALA A 72 11.49 0.28 -15.06
C ALA A 72 10.23 -0.10 -15.83
N SER A 73 10.23 -1.22 -16.57
CA SER A 73 9.06 -1.66 -17.34
C SER A 73 7.88 -2.05 -16.44
N VAL A 74 8.14 -2.62 -15.27
CA VAL A 74 7.13 -2.85 -14.22
C VAL A 74 6.56 -1.51 -13.77
N MET A 75 7.41 -0.54 -13.41
CA MET A 75 6.97 0.78 -12.95
C MET A 75 6.11 1.50 -14.00
N GLU A 76 6.50 1.45 -15.27
CA GLU A 76 5.74 2.00 -16.41
C GLU A 76 4.38 1.31 -16.61
N SER A 77 4.31 0.00 -16.36
CA SER A 77 3.08 -0.78 -16.51
C SER A 77 2.01 -0.48 -15.46
N GLY A 78 2.40 0.16 -14.35
CA GLY A 78 1.49 0.50 -13.26
C GLY A 78 0.93 -0.70 -12.49
N PRO A 79 0.20 -0.44 -11.40
CA PRO A 79 -0.54 -1.48 -10.69
C PRO A 79 -1.69 -2.01 -11.56
N PRO A 80 -2.25 -3.19 -11.26
CA PRO A 80 -3.51 -3.62 -11.87
C PRO A 80 -4.62 -2.62 -11.54
N VAL A 81 -5.40 -2.28 -12.57
CA VAL A 81 -6.61 -1.47 -12.43
C VAL A 81 -7.57 -2.21 -11.50
N LEU A 82 -8.11 -1.49 -10.51
CA LEU A 82 -9.11 -2.05 -9.61
C LEU A 82 -10.36 -2.45 -10.38
N SER A 83 -10.85 -3.65 -10.12
CA SER A 83 -12.19 -4.07 -10.49
C SER A 83 -13.24 -3.27 -9.72
N ASN A 84 -14.47 -3.22 -10.24
CA ASN A 84 -15.60 -2.60 -9.54
C ASN A 84 -15.81 -3.18 -8.14
N GLU A 85 -15.61 -4.48 -7.96
CA GLU A 85 -15.73 -5.13 -6.65
C GLU A 85 -14.66 -4.65 -5.67
N GLU A 86 -13.42 -4.47 -6.11
CA GLU A 86 -12.35 -3.93 -5.28
C GLU A 86 -12.59 -2.46 -4.92
N VAL A 87 -13.08 -1.64 -5.85
CA VAL A 87 -13.48 -0.25 -5.55
C VAL A 87 -14.58 -0.23 -4.49
N LEU A 88 -15.61 -1.08 -4.60
CA LEU A 88 -16.68 -1.18 -3.60
C LEU A 88 -16.14 -1.62 -2.23
N LYS A 89 -15.21 -2.58 -2.18
CA LYS A 89 -14.57 -3.03 -0.94
C LYS A 89 -13.80 -1.91 -0.26
N LEU A 90 -12.95 -1.18 -1.01
CA LEU A 90 -12.19 -0.06 -0.45
C LEU A 90 -13.11 1.06 0.04
N ARG A 91 -14.16 1.40 -0.72
CA ARG A 91 -15.17 2.38 -0.33
C ARG A 91 -15.87 1.99 0.98
N TYR A 92 -16.35 0.76 1.06
CA TYR A 92 -17.02 0.26 2.27
C TYR A 92 -16.09 0.25 3.49
N ASN A 93 -14.82 -0.14 3.29
CA ASN A 93 -13.81 -0.10 4.34
C ASN A 93 -13.61 1.32 4.88
N LEU A 94 -13.44 2.31 3.98
CA LEU A 94 -13.31 3.72 4.37
C LEU A 94 -14.56 4.25 5.08
N THR A 95 -15.76 3.87 4.63
CA THR A 95 -17.01 4.22 5.32
C THR A 95 -17.04 3.69 6.75
N SER A 96 -16.68 2.42 6.94
CA SER A 96 -16.66 1.78 8.25
C SER A 96 -15.65 2.45 9.19
N LEU A 97 -14.44 2.73 8.70
CA LEU A 97 -13.40 3.43 9.47
C LEU A 97 -13.80 4.88 9.81
N VAL A 98 -14.50 5.56 8.90
CA VAL A 98 -15.05 6.90 9.16
C VAL A 98 -16.07 6.88 10.27
N ASP A 99 -16.95 5.88 10.32
CA ASP A 99 -17.91 5.75 11.42
C ASP A 99 -17.22 5.51 12.77
N ASP A 100 -16.15 4.71 12.79
CA ASP A 100 -15.35 4.46 14.00
C ASP A 100 -14.65 5.74 14.52
N VAL A 101 -14.06 6.56 13.64
CA VAL A 101 -13.40 7.81 14.05
C VAL A 101 -14.37 8.97 14.31
N ARG A 102 -15.62 8.86 13.84
CA ARG A 102 -16.66 9.88 14.06
C ARG A 102 -17.16 9.86 15.51
N GLN A 103 -17.31 8.68 16.09
CA GLN A 103 -17.79 8.49 17.46
C GLN A 103 -17.01 7.38 18.17
N PRO A 104 -15.70 7.58 18.42
CA PRO A 104 -14.88 6.57 19.07
C PRO A 104 -15.33 6.35 20.52
N ARG A 105 -15.27 5.11 21.02
CA ARG A 105 -15.62 4.82 22.43
C ARG A 105 -14.54 5.25 23.42
N SER A 106 -13.31 5.41 22.94
CA SER A 106 -12.15 5.81 23.73
C SER A 106 -11.11 6.53 22.86
N ARG A 107 -10.15 7.21 23.49
CA ARG A 107 -9.01 7.80 22.78
C ARG A 107 -8.16 6.74 22.09
N ASP A 108 -8.01 5.57 22.71
CA ASP A 108 -7.22 4.48 22.15
C ASP A 108 -7.88 3.91 20.89
N GLU A 109 -9.20 3.74 20.90
CA GLU A 109 -9.97 3.35 19.70
C GLU A 109 -9.84 4.41 18.58
N LEU A 110 -9.92 5.70 18.92
CA LEU A 110 -9.73 6.78 17.95
C LEU A 110 -8.35 6.72 17.27
N LEU A 111 -7.29 6.48 18.05
CA LEU A 111 -5.93 6.38 17.53
C LEU A 111 -5.76 5.14 16.65
N ALA A 112 -6.33 4.01 17.07
CA ALA A 112 -6.28 2.76 16.31
C ALA A 112 -7.00 2.88 14.97
N SER A 113 -8.28 3.28 14.96
CA SER A 113 -9.05 3.47 13.72
C SER A 113 -8.48 4.60 12.86
N GLY A 114 -7.93 5.65 13.48
CA GLY A 114 -7.24 6.73 12.77
C GLY A 114 -5.98 6.27 12.04
N ALA A 115 -5.18 5.39 12.66
CA ALA A 115 -3.98 4.83 12.03
C ALA A 115 -4.32 3.90 10.86
N GLU A 116 -5.38 3.10 10.98
CA GLU A 116 -5.88 2.28 9.88
C GLU A 116 -6.45 3.13 8.74
N LEU A 117 -7.23 4.17 9.07
CA LEU A 117 -7.79 5.11 8.10
C LEU A 117 -6.70 5.87 7.34
N TYR A 118 -5.57 6.19 7.98
CA TYR A 118 -4.41 6.82 7.32
C TYR A 118 -3.91 5.96 6.15
N GLU A 119 -3.59 4.70 6.42
CA GLU A 119 -3.08 3.79 5.39
C GLU A 119 -4.15 3.51 4.32
N ALA A 120 -5.39 3.25 4.74
CA ALA A 120 -6.49 2.93 3.83
C ALA A 120 -6.84 4.09 2.89
N LEU A 121 -6.85 5.34 3.37
CA LEU A 121 -7.17 6.50 2.55
C LEU A 121 -6.08 6.81 1.54
N ALA A 122 -4.81 6.70 1.96
CA ALA A 122 -3.68 6.87 1.05
C ALA A 122 -3.71 5.80 -0.06
N ASP A 123 -3.90 4.54 0.31
CA ASP A 123 -3.99 3.44 -0.66
C ASP A 123 -5.15 3.63 -1.63
N TYR A 124 -6.34 3.98 -1.11
CA TYR A 124 -7.49 4.28 -1.94
C TYR A 124 -7.21 5.40 -2.94
N TYR A 125 -6.62 6.52 -2.51
CA TYR A 125 -6.28 7.62 -3.41
C TYR A 125 -5.39 7.15 -4.56
N PHE A 126 -4.29 6.43 -4.26
CA PHE A 126 -3.39 5.96 -5.31
C PHE A 126 -4.07 4.94 -6.23
N ARG A 127 -4.67 3.90 -5.65
CA ARG A 127 -5.22 2.77 -6.41
C ARG A 127 -6.44 3.17 -7.26
N SER A 128 -7.33 4.02 -6.75
CA SER A 128 -8.47 4.54 -7.52
C SER A 128 -8.04 5.43 -8.70
N ASN A 129 -6.84 6.02 -8.64
CA ASN A 129 -6.25 6.80 -9.72
C ASN A 129 -5.27 5.98 -10.58
N ASN A 130 -5.26 4.65 -10.45
CA ASN A 130 -4.34 3.73 -11.12
C ASN A 130 -2.85 4.07 -10.93
N ARG A 131 -2.50 4.57 -9.74
CA ARG A 131 -1.14 4.92 -9.35
C ARG A 131 -0.57 3.90 -8.39
N TRP A 132 0.75 3.74 -8.44
CA TRP A 132 1.48 3.01 -7.40
C TRP A 132 1.24 3.65 -6.03
N SER A 133 0.87 2.81 -5.08
CA SER A 133 0.60 3.14 -3.70
C SER A 133 1.87 3.13 -2.85
N ALA A 134 1.73 3.52 -1.59
CA ALA A 134 2.77 3.58 -0.59
C ALA A 134 2.22 3.15 0.77
N LYS A 135 3.12 2.77 1.68
CA LYS A 135 2.79 2.41 3.07
C LYS A 135 3.63 3.15 4.08
N GLY A 136 3.09 3.36 5.27
CA GLY A 136 3.78 3.90 6.43
C GLY A 136 4.50 5.20 6.12
N LYS A 137 5.76 5.31 6.55
CA LYS A 137 6.58 6.51 6.39
C LYS A 137 6.78 6.99 4.95
N ALA A 138 6.54 6.13 3.95
CA ALA A 138 6.67 6.52 2.55
C ALA A 138 5.47 7.33 2.04
N VAL A 139 4.30 7.21 2.68
CA VAL A 139 3.04 7.85 2.22
C VAL A 139 3.19 9.35 1.99
N PRO A 140 3.71 10.19 2.92
CA PRO A 140 3.80 11.63 2.68
C PRO A 140 4.73 11.97 1.50
N ARG A 141 5.83 11.23 1.35
CA ARG A 141 6.79 11.46 0.26
C ARG A 141 6.16 11.15 -1.09
N ILE A 142 5.50 10.00 -1.22
CA ILE A 142 4.88 9.57 -2.48
C ILE A 142 3.65 10.42 -2.79
N LEU A 143 2.86 10.78 -1.77
CA LEU A 143 1.70 11.66 -1.95
C LEU A 143 2.14 13.04 -2.43
N LYS A 144 3.20 13.62 -1.86
CA LYS A 144 3.75 14.91 -2.30
C LYS A 144 4.23 14.90 -3.75
N LEU A 145 4.78 13.78 -4.23
CA LEU A 145 5.19 13.62 -5.63
C LEU A 145 4.00 13.52 -6.58
N ALA A 146 2.90 12.92 -6.13
CA ALA A 146 1.68 12.77 -6.93
C ALA A 146 0.84 14.05 -6.93
N ASP A 147 0.64 14.65 -5.76
CA ASP A 147 -0.18 15.83 -5.50
C ASP A 147 0.26 16.51 -4.19
N ALA A 148 0.99 17.62 -4.33
CA ALA A 148 1.53 18.36 -3.20
C ALA A 148 0.46 19.06 -2.34
N ASP A 149 -0.66 19.49 -2.94
CA ASP A 149 -1.77 20.12 -2.21
C ASP A 149 -2.51 19.08 -1.37
N LEU A 150 -2.89 17.97 -2.00
CA LEU A 150 -3.51 16.85 -1.30
C LEU A 150 -2.61 16.34 -0.17
N CYS A 151 -1.30 16.23 -0.40
CA CYS A 151 -0.36 15.84 0.65
C CYS A 151 -0.42 16.75 1.87
N SER A 152 -0.47 18.07 1.66
CA SER A 152 -0.57 19.04 2.76
C SER A 152 -1.87 18.85 3.54
N ARG A 153 -3.00 18.77 2.83
CA ARG A 153 -4.33 18.57 3.42
C ARG A 153 -4.42 17.26 4.18
N PHE A 154 -3.93 16.18 3.59
CA PHE A 154 -3.86 14.85 4.20
C PHE A 154 -3.06 14.85 5.50
N CYS A 155 -1.82 15.35 5.47
CA CYS A 155 -0.96 15.38 6.65
C CYS A 155 -1.56 16.26 7.76
N ASN A 156 -2.09 17.44 7.42
CA ASN A 156 -2.70 18.34 8.40
C ASN A 156 -3.99 17.77 9.00
N SER A 157 -4.80 17.03 8.22
CA SER A 157 -6.01 16.39 8.73
C SER A 157 -5.66 15.29 9.75
N PHE A 158 -4.68 14.43 9.44
CA PHE A 158 -4.29 13.36 10.35
C PHE A 158 -3.49 13.86 11.56
N ASP A 159 -2.68 14.91 11.42
CA ASP A 159 -2.05 15.57 12.57
C ASP A 159 -3.11 16.09 13.56
N GLU A 160 -4.16 16.75 13.06
CA GLU A 160 -5.27 17.24 13.88
C GLU A 160 -6.03 16.10 14.58
N LEU A 161 -6.28 14.99 13.90
CA LEU A 161 -6.88 13.78 14.47
C LEU A 161 -5.99 13.19 15.59
N PHE A 162 -4.70 13.02 15.33
CA PHE A 162 -3.79 12.36 16.25
C PHE A 162 -3.36 13.25 17.40
N SER A 163 -3.28 14.57 17.22
CA SER A 163 -2.90 15.50 18.27
C SER A 163 -4.10 15.87 19.14
N ASN A 164 -5.24 16.23 18.54
CA ASN A 164 -6.36 16.84 19.25
C ASN A 164 -7.63 15.98 19.30
N GLY A 165 -7.63 14.84 18.60
CA GLY A 165 -8.80 13.97 18.52
C GLY A 165 -9.94 14.51 17.65
N GLN A 166 -9.67 15.53 16.83
CA GLN A 166 -10.67 16.18 15.99
C GLN A 166 -10.74 15.49 14.61
N SER A 167 -11.77 14.69 14.38
CA SER A 167 -11.91 13.88 13.15
C SER A 167 -12.54 14.62 11.97
N GLY A 168 -13.13 15.81 12.18
CA GLY A 168 -13.89 16.51 11.14
C GLY A 168 -13.13 16.76 9.83
N ARG A 169 -11.85 17.13 9.90
CA ARG A 169 -11.02 17.36 8.70
C ARG A 169 -10.70 16.08 7.94
N VAL A 170 -10.44 14.98 8.65
CA VAL A 170 -10.21 13.67 8.02
C VAL A 170 -11.49 13.16 7.36
N ILE A 171 -12.63 13.28 8.04
CA ILE A 171 -13.93 12.83 7.50
C ILE A 171 -14.27 13.59 6.21
N ALA A 172 -14.12 14.92 6.19
CA ALA A 172 -14.36 15.73 4.99
C ALA A 172 -13.41 15.36 3.84
N LEU A 173 -12.15 15.03 4.14
CA LEU A 173 -11.19 14.58 3.14
C LEU A 173 -11.57 13.21 2.56
N VAL A 174 -12.02 12.27 3.40
CA VAL A 174 -12.50 10.97 2.92
C VAL A 174 -13.71 11.15 2.02
N GLU A 175 -14.69 11.96 2.44
CA GLU A 175 -15.89 12.24 1.65
C GLU A 175 -15.54 12.77 0.25
N GLU A 176 -14.68 13.80 0.18
CA GLU A 176 -14.21 14.36 -1.10
C GLU A 176 -13.56 13.32 -2.02
N LEU A 177 -12.66 12.49 -1.47
CA LEU A 177 -11.97 11.49 -2.30
C LEU A 177 -12.93 10.40 -2.79
N LEU A 178 -13.96 10.07 -2.01
CA LEU A 178 -14.96 9.07 -2.38
C LEU A 178 -15.99 9.58 -3.40
N GLU A 179 -16.25 10.88 -3.49
CA GLU A 179 -17.26 11.49 -4.39
C GLU A 179 -17.17 10.98 -5.84
N THR A 180 -15.95 10.91 -6.38
CA THR A 180 -15.69 10.42 -7.74
C THR A 180 -16.15 8.99 -8.00
N ASN A 181 -16.29 8.19 -6.94
CA ASN A 181 -16.74 6.80 -7.01
C ASN A 181 -18.10 6.59 -6.31
N GLY A 182 -18.88 7.66 -6.09
CA GLY A 182 -20.24 7.60 -5.54
C GLY A 182 -20.34 7.77 -4.03
N GLY A 183 -19.32 8.34 -3.39
CA GLY A 183 -19.33 8.71 -1.98
C GLY A 183 -19.21 7.51 -1.01
N PHE A 184 -19.64 7.72 0.23
CA PHE A 184 -19.70 6.66 1.24
C PHE A 184 -20.61 5.49 0.82
N LEU A 185 -20.28 4.29 1.27
CA LEU A 185 -21.00 3.06 0.95
C LEU A 185 -21.25 2.27 2.24
N PHE A 186 -22.51 2.20 2.65
CA PHE A 186 -22.98 1.28 3.68
C PHE A 186 -24.21 0.53 3.19
N ASP A 187 -25.25 1.28 2.83
CA ASP A 187 -26.49 0.69 2.32
C ASP A 187 -26.25 -0.04 0.98
N GLY A 188 -26.86 -1.21 0.86
CA GLY A 188 -26.70 -2.09 -0.30
C GLY A 188 -25.36 -2.83 -0.42
N HIS A 189 -24.38 -2.62 0.46
CA HIS A 189 -23.16 -3.44 0.45
C HIS A 189 -23.45 -4.87 0.93
N ARG A 190 -23.07 -5.86 0.11
CA ARG A 190 -23.29 -7.29 0.41
C ARG A 190 -22.10 -8.11 -0.08
N LEU A 191 -21.62 -8.99 0.80
CA LEU A 191 -20.62 -10.01 0.47
C LEU A 191 -21.25 -11.39 0.63
N GLU A 192 -20.91 -12.31 -0.25
CA GLU A 192 -21.31 -13.71 -0.16
C GLU A 192 -20.12 -14.57 0.27
N ALA A 193 -20.34 -15.43 1.26
CA ALA A 193 -19.33 -16.42 1.62
C ALA A 193 -19.20 -17.48 0.52
N PRO A 194 -17.97 -17.96 0.21
CA PRO A 194 -17.78 -19.08 -0.70
C PRO A 194 -18.60 -20.30 -0.29
N LEU A 195 -19.15 -21.03 -1.28
CA LEU A 195 -20.01 -22.21 -1.04
C LEU A 195 -19.37 -23.27 -0.14
N GLY A 196 -18.03 -23.40 -0.18
CA GLY A 196 -17.26 -24.33 0.64
C GLY A 196 -17.09 -23.95 2.12
N HIS A 197 -17.52 -22.77 2.55
CA HIS A 197 -17.37 -22.31 3.94
C HIS A 197 -18.39 -22.91 4.92
N ARG A 198 -19.38 -23.66 4.42
CA ARG A 198 -20.35 -24.36 5.26
C ARG A 198 -19.70 -25.54 5.97
N LYS A 199 -19.48 -25.42 7.28
CA LYS A 199 -18.98 -26.51 8.14
C LYS A 199 -20.06 -26.94 9.14
N PRO A 200 -20.22 -28.24 9.43
CA PRO A 200 -21.17 -28.71 10.44
C PRO A 200 -20.75 -28.23 11.84
N LEU A 201 -21.73 -27.93 12.69
CA LEU A 201 -21.49 -27.67 14.11
C LEU A 201 -21.06 -28.97 14.78
N LYS A 202 -20.05 -28.92 15.63
CA LYS A 202 -19.71 -30.03 16.52
C LYS A 202 -20.63 -29.93 17.73
N HIS A 203 -21.47 -30.96 17.93
CA HIS A 203 -22.25 -31.14 19.15
C HIS A 203 -21.38 -31.69 20.28
#